data_AF-A0A2A2RV91-F1
#
_entry.id   AF-A0A2A2RV91-F1
#
_cell.length_a   1.000
_cell.length_b   1.000
_cell.length_c   1.000
_cell.angle_alpha   90.00
_cell.angle_beta   90.00
_cell.angle_gamma   90.00
#
_symmetry.space_group_name_H-M   'P 1'
#
loop_
_entity.id
_entity.type
_entity.pdbx_description
1 polymer ?
#
loop_
_entity_poly.entity_id
_entity_poly.type
_entity_poly.pdbx_seq_one_letter_code
_entity_poly.pdbx_strand_id
1 'polypeptide(L)'
;MTRMSLMIVRGECPGGSAIAVEPRGRNLECETDCSGRELRLVESATAASGRAASPKDGSFRPGHAVCPGVWRRAKAGLADAPTSVQDSRVPATRKWSRLLQSVPVGVAVLLAVVLTGCTTTQPGALLKRQGDEIIVAGQLFHTGTRVVTWMDPGGYDAYRVERRFAAFDQSSWETSKVAVAALKTPNRYGLRQDNLTPQQLESVRGGGWELPLLREKVDQFVLHFDAAGTSRQCFNVLHDHRCLSVHFMLDLDGTIYQTLDLKERAWHATTSNTRSIGIEIANIGAFAPGQQRMFEEWYQRDDSGWPRVVVPTRLGPTGIRTPNFVARPARKDPVQGVVQGRTLQQYDFTPEQYAALVKLTATLCKVFPQLHCDYPRDAEGKLVTGKLPDAALNQYQGVLGHFHIQSNKVDPGPALQWERVIGGAKKLLR
;
A
#
# COMPACT_ATOMS: atom_id res chain seq x y z
N MET A 1 4.83 63.40 -19.14
CA MET A 1 5.91 63.20 -20.13
C MET A 1 5.78 61.79 -20.70
N THR A 2 5.79 61.73 -22.03
CA THR A 2 6.07 60.58 -22.91
C THR A 2 5.05 59.42 -23.00
N ARG A 3 4.35 59.41 -24.16
CA ARG A 3 3.68 58.26 -24.77
C ARG A 3 4.69 57.17 -25.13
N MET A 4 4.28 55.91 -25.12
CA MET A 4 4.78 54.94 -26.09
C MET A 4 3.65 54.03 -26.59
N SER A 5 3.63 53.85 -27.90
CA SER A 5 2.55 53.34 -28.74
C SER A 5 2.33 51.83 -28.63
N LEU A 6 1.05 51.42 -28.61
CA LEU A 6 0.62 50.05 -28.90
C LEU A 6 0.45 49.92 -30.43
N MET A 7 1.23 49.04 -31.06
CA MET A 7 1.07 48.69 -32.46
C MET A 7 -0.06 47.67 -32.58
N ILE A 8 -1.15 48.06 -33.24
CA ILE A 8 -2.27 47.20 -33.59
C ILE A 8 -1.93 46.49 -34.90
N VAL A 9 -1.87 45.16 -34.89
CA VAL A 9 -2.11 44.35 -36.09
C VAL A 9 -3.51 43.76 -35.94
N ARG A 10 -4.42 44.21 -36.80
CA ARG A 10 -5.79 43.68 -36.92
C ARG A 10 -5.73 42.32 -37.62
N GLY A 11 -6.31 41.31 -36.97
CA GLY A 11 -6.89 40.12 -37.60
C GLY A 11 -8.26 39.91 -36.97
N GLU A 12 -9.32 40.01 -37.76
CA GLU A 12 -10.71 40.04 -37.32
C GLU A 12 -11.28 38.64 -37.01
N CYS A 13 -11.90 38.53 -35.82
CA CYS A 13 -13.21 37.91 -35.46
C CYS A 13 -13.50 36.40 -35.71
N PRO A 14 -14.55 35.81 -35.07
CA PRO A 14 -15.31 36.21 -33.87
C PRO A 14 -15.56 35.04 -32.88
N GLY A 15 -15.82 35.38 -31.61
CA GLY A 15 -16.31 34.39 -30.63
C GLY A 15 -16.10 34.84 -29.18
N GLY A 16 -16.73 35.95 -28.81
CA GLY A 16 -16.67 36.48 -27.45
C GLY A 16 -17.40 35.60 -26.44
N SER A 17 -16.76 35.42 -25.28
CA SER A 17 -17.39 35.48 -23.96
C SER A 17 -16.28 35.76 -22.96
N ALA A 18 -16.17 37.03 -22.54
CA ALA A 18 -15.33 37.42 -21.43
C ALA A 18 -15.97 36.95 -20.12
N ILE A 19 -15.20 36.23 -19.30
CA ILE A 19 -15.56 35.97 -17.90
C ILE A 19 -14.49 36.66 -17.05
N ALA A 20 -14.93 37.63 -16.24
CA ALA A 20 -14.14 38.26 -15.22
C ALA A 20 -13.74 37.21 -14.15
N VAL A 21 -12.46 37.15 -13.80
CA VAL A 21 -11.92 36.26 -12.77
C VAL A 21 -11.90 37.02 -11.44
N GLU A 22 -12.73 36.60 -10.48
CA GLU A 22 -12.52 36.90 -9.05
C GLU A 22 -11.65 35.80 -8.41
N PRO A 23 -10.79 36.15 -7.43
CA PRO A 23 -9.86 35.20 -6.84
C PRO A 23 -10.48 34.54 -5.60
N ARG A 24 -11.02 33.32 -5.74
CA ARG A 24 -11.18 32.41 -4.59
C ARG A 24 -10.85 30.99 -4.99
N GLY A 25 -9.73 30.50 -4.46
CA GLY A 25 -9.31 29.12 -4.56
C GLY A 25 -10.35 28.17 -4.00
N ARG A 26 -10.86 27.31 -4.87
CA ARG A 26 -11.43 26.00 -4.52
C ARG A 26 -10.98 25.04 -5.61
N ASN A 27 -10.07 24.13 -5.27
CA ASN A 27 -9.75 23.00 -6.13
C ASN A 27 -10.99 22.10 -6.19
N LEU A 28 -11.62 22.02 -7.36
CA LEU A 28 -12.64 21.03 -7.66
C LEU A 28 -11.90 19.79 -8.19
N GLU A 29 -11.74 18.76 -7.34
CA GLU A 29 -11.23 17.45 -7.75
C GLU A 29 -12.39 16.49 -8.01
N CYS A 30 -12.27 15.73 -9.09
CA CYS A 30 -13.30 14.87 -9.68
C CYS A 30 -13.42 13.55 -8.91
N GLU A 31 -14.55 13.34 -8.24
CA GLU A 31 -14.88 12.08 -7.55
C GLU A 31 -15.29 10.98 -8.54
N THR A 32 -14.72 9.79 -8.37
CA THR A 32 -15.17 8.56 -9.05
C THR A 32 -15.21 7.41 -8.05
N ASP A 33 -16.39 6.78 -7.95
CA ASP A 33 -16.68 5.60 -7.13
C ASP A 33 -15.84 4.38 -7.56
N CYS A 34 -15.57 3.50 -6.59
CA CYS A 34 -14.77 2.27 -6.66
C CYS A 34 -15.36 1.18 -7.59
N SER A 35 -16.44 1.43 -8.33
CA SER A 35 -17.04 0.44 -9.24
C SER A 35 -16.95 0.78 -10.73
N GLY A 36 -16.39 1.93 -11.13
CA GLY A 36 -16.14 2.25 -12.54
C GLY A 36 -17.39 2.19 -13.45
N ARG A 37 -18.59 2.43 -12.93
CA ARG A 37 -19.83 2.52 -13.72
C ARG A 37 -20.51 3.86 -13.49
N GLU A 38 -20.77 4.58 -14.59
CA GLU A 38 -21.64 5.75 -14.60
C GLU A 38 -23.05 5.38 -14.12
N LEU A 39 -23.55 6.09 -13.10
CA LEU A 39 -24.98 6.20 -12.85
C LEU A 39 -25.53 7.27 -13.81
N ARG A 40 -26.17 6.83 -14.90
CA ARG A 40 -27.02 7.74 -15.68
C ARG A 40 -28.25 8.10 -14.85
N LEU A 41 -28.43 9.39 -14.62
CA LEU A 41 -29.70 9.98 -14.21
C LEU A 41 -30.75 9.62 -15.26
N VAL A 42 -31.83 8.97 -14.82
CA VAL A 42 -33.02 8.73 -15.63
C VAL A 42 -33.91 9.94 -15.45
N GLU A 43 -33.95 10.82 -16.45
CA GLU A 43 -35.06 11.77 -16.61
C GLU A 43 -36.19 11.11 -17.40
N SER A 44 -37.38 11.20 -16.82
CA SER A 44 -38.65 10.81 -17.41
C SER A 44 -39.07 11.80 -18.49
N ALA A 45 -39.31 11.31 -19.71
CA ALA A 45 -40.20 11.96 -20.67
C ALA A 45 -40.91 10.93 -21.55
N THR A 46 -42.22 11.09 -21.60
CA THR A 46 -43.20 10.33 -22.38
C THR A 46 -43.14 10.63 -23.89
N ALA A 47 -43.38 9.59 -24.69
CA ALA A 47 -44.29 9.52 -25.85
C ALA A 47 -43.70 9.07 -27.20
N ALA A 48 -44.39 8.06 -27.73
CA ALA A 48 -44.78 7.81 -29.13
C ALA A 48 -43.80 7.17 -30.15
N SER A 49 -44.15 5.92 -30.46
CA SER A 49 -44.31 5.33 -31.80
C SER A 49 -43.10 4.75 -32.55
N GLY A 50 -43.30 3.55 -33.11
CA GLY A 50 -42.86 3.27 -34.49
C GLY A 50 -41.87 2.12 -34.73
N ARG A 51 -42.43 0.91 -34.90
CA ARG A 51 -42.05 -0.14 -35.88
C ARG A 51 -40.72 -0.90 -35.78
N ALA A 52 -40.88 -2.20 -36.02
CA ALA A 52 -39.91 -3.27 -36.17
C ALA A 52 -39.05 -3.17 -37.44
N ALA A 53 -37.83 -3.69 -37.36
CA ALA A 53 -37.22 -4.56 -38.38
C ALA A 53 -35.92 -5.20 -37.84
N SER A 54 -35.80 -6.50 -38.06
CA SER A 54 -34.57 -7.32 -38.08
C SER A 54 -34.67 -8.15 -39.37
N PRO A 55 -33.66 -8.92 -39.83
CA PRO A 55 -32.20 -8.92 -39.59
C PRO A 55 -31.44 -8.77 -40.94
N LYS A 56 -30.09 -8.80 -40.93
CA LYS A 56 -29.30 -9.52 -41.95
C LYS A 56 -27.81 -9.63 -41.57
N ASP A 57 -27.40 -10.88 -41.38
CA ASP A 57 -26.20 -11.58 -41.84
C ASP A 57 -24.93 -10.81 -42.22
N GLY A 58 -23.80 -11.35 -41.74
CA GLY A 58 -22.46 -10.96 -42.15
C GLY A 58 -21.38 -11.85 -41.54
N SER A 59 -21.37 -13.12 -41.94
CA SER A 59 -20.36 -14.14 -41.67
C SER A 59 -18.94 -13.73 -42.06
N PHE A 60 -17.93 -13.98 -41.21
CA PHE A 60 -16.53 -14.06 -41.64
C PHE A 60 -15.67 -14.98 -40.75
N ARG A 61 -15.28 -16.14 -41.30
CA ARG A 61 -14.10 -17.02 -41.05
C ARG A 61 -14.06 -18.02 -42.24
N PRO A 62 -12.99 -18.81 -42.53
CA PRO A 62 -11.72 -19.06 -41.83
C PRO A 62 -10.46 -19.18 -42.75
N GLY A 63 -9.30 -19.53 -42.15
CA GLY A 63 -8.16 -20.21 -42.80
C GLY A 63 -6.82 -19.49 -42.60
N HIS A 64 -5.65 -20.09 -42.32
CA HIS A 64 -5.12 -21.45 -42.10
C HIS A 64 -3.78 -21.25 -41.32
N ALA A 65 -3.45 -22.01 -40.25
CA ALA A 65 -2.49 -23.14 -40.17
C ALA A 65 -1.07 -22.83 -40.74
N VAL A 66 0.11 -23.06 -40.10
CA VAL A 66 0.75 -24.24 -39.44
C VAL A 66 2.07 -23.71 -38.75
N CYS A 67 2.34 -23.86 -37.43
CA CYS A 67 3.17 -24.87 -36.68
C CYS A 67 4.67 -25.05 -37.09
N PRO A 68 5.58 -25.64 -36.25
CA PRO A 68 6.07 -25.20 -34.92
C PRO A 68 7.61 -25.38 -34.72
N GLY A 69 8.21 -24.69 -33.73
CA GLY A 69 9.64 -24.75 -33.41
C GLY A 69 9.98 -25.28 -32.01
N VAL A 70 10.10 -26.60 -31.92
CA VAL A 70 10.85 -27.51 -31.02
C VAL A 70 11.59 -26.98 -29.77
N TRP A 71 11.35 -27.72 -28.68
CA TRP A 71 12.02 -27.80 -27.39
C TRP A 71 13.49 -28.25 -27.43
N ARG A 72 14.36 -27.71 -26.55
CA ARG A 72 15.50 -28.48 -26.00
C ARG A 72 15.67 -28.25 -24.50
N ARG A 73 15.72 -29.39 -23.79
CA ARG A 73 16.01 -29.58 -22.37
C ARG A 73 17.50 -29.50 -22.07
N ALA A 74 17.77 -29.14 -20.83
CA ALA A 74 19.03 -29.22 -20.12
C ALA A 74 19.62 -30.64 -20.02
N LYS A 75 20.96 -30.71 -19.91
CA LYS A 75 21.73 -31.78 -19.25
C LYS A 75 23.01 -31.18 -18.66
N ALA A 76 23.20 -31.28 -17.35
CA ALA A 76 24.50 -31.32 -16.70
C ALA A 76 24.40 -32.35 -15.57
N GLY A 77 25.43 -33.19 -15.47
CA GLY A 77 25.35 -34.53 -14.92
C GLY A 77 25.29 -34.62 -13.39
N LEU A 78 24.60 -35.66 -12.93
CA LEU A 78 24.87 -36.37 -11.69
C LEU A 78 26.21 -37.12 -11.84
N ALA A 79 26.99 -37.17 -10.77
CA ALA A 79 28.02 -38.19 -10.56
C ALA A 79 27.88 -38.75 -9.15
N ASP A 80 27.94 -40.08 -9.08
CA ASP A 80 27.68 -40.95 -7.95
C ASP A 80 28.79 -40.94 -6.87
N ALA A 81 28.40 -41.49 -5.72
CA ALA A 81 29.19 -41.73 -4.50
C ALA A 81 30.40 -42.67 -4.70
N PRO A 82 31.20 -42.91 -3.64
CA PRO A 82 30.90 -44.11 -2.86
C PRO A 82 31.01 -43.96 -1.34
N THR A 83 30.19 -44.77 -0.71
CA THR A 83 30.19 -45.23 0.68
C THR A 83 31.50 -45.94 1.07
N SER A 84 31.98 -45.73 2.29
CA SER A 84 32.52 -46.84 3.09
C SER A 84 32.35 -46.56 4.59
N VAL A 85 31.88 -47.61 5.26
CA VAL A 85 31.65 -47.77 6.70
C VAL A 85 32.84 -48.53 7.27
N GLN A 86 33.30 -48.17 8.47
CA GLN A 86 33.77 -49.05 9.57
C GLN A 86 34.55 -48.17 10.57
N ASP A 87 34.07 -47.91 11.78
CA ASP A 87 33.92 -48.79 12.96
C ASP A 87 35.16 -48.80 13.88
N SER A 88 34.86 -48.49 15.13
CA SER A 88 35.44 -49.08 16.34
C SER A 88 36.53 -48.30 17.12
N ARG A 89 36.21 -48.20 18.43
CA ARG A 89 37.09 -48.24 19.62
C ARG A 89 37.51 -46.92 20.27
N VAL A 90 36.70 -46.57 21.27
CA VAL A 90 37.15 -46.00 22.55
C VAL A 90 37.96 -47.07 23.32
N PRO A 91 39.02 -46.68 24.04
CA PRO A 91 38.99 -46.93 25.48
C PRO A 91 39.46 -45.72 26.30
N ALA A 92 38.82 -45.56 27.45
CA ALA A 92 39.20 -44.65 28.52
C ALA A 92 40.51 -45.11 29.20
N THR A 93 41.29 -44.17 29.76
CA THR A 93 41.42 -43.99 31.23
C THR A 93 42.59 -43.07 31.65
N ARG A 94 42.35 -42.41 32.80
CA ARG A 94 43.31 -41.99 33.86
C ARG A 94 44.17 -40.73 33.71
N LYS A 95 43.59 -39.65 34.29
CA LYS A 95 44.13 -38.80 35.37
C LYS A 95 45.66 -38.78 35.58
N TRP A 96 46.26 -37.62 35.33
CA TRP A 96 47.37 -37.09 36.12
C TRP A 96 47.07 -35.66 36.56
N SER A 97 47.41 -35.40 37.81
CA SER A 97 47.12 -34.23 38.61
C SER A 97 48.11 -33.08 38.39
N ARG A 98 47.57 -31.85 38.41
CA ARG A 98 48.10 -30.61 39.03
C ARG A 98 49.57 -30.26 38.75
N LEU A 99 49.79 -29.12 38.09
CA LEU A 99 50.08 -27.82 38.72
C LEU A 99 50.72 -26.92 37.65
N LEU A 100 50.07 -25.82 37.25
CA LEU A 100 50.73 -24.61 36.74
C LEU A 100 49.71 -23.46 36.68
N GLN A 101 49.77 -22.66 37.74
CA GLN A 101 49.77 -21.20 37.71
C GLN A 101 48.55 -20.49 37.08
N SER A 102 47.63 -20.14 37.97
CA SER A 102 46.93 -18.85 38.07
C SER A 102 47.27 -17.77 37.05
N VAL A 103 46.44 -17.67 36.01
CA VAL A 103 46.07 -16.41 35.37
C VAL A 103 44.54 -16.33 35.47
N PRO A 104 43.94 -15.23 35.96
CA PRO A 104 42.49 -15.16 36.10
C PRO A 104 41.87 -15.13 34.70
N VAL A 105 41.31 -16.27 34.28
CA VAL A 105 40.57 -16.45 33.03
C VAL A 105 39.42 -15.42 32.88
N GLY A 106 38.99 -14.80 33.99
CA GLY A 106 37.96 -13.75 34.00
C GLY A 106 38.36 -12.41 33.35
N VAL A 107 39.65 -12.08 33.20
CA VAL A 107 40.06 -10.77 32.61
C VAL A 107 40.28 -10.87 31.10
N ALA A 108 40.73 -12.03 30.59
CA ALA A 108 40.94 -12.23 29.16
C ALA A 108 39.64 -12.32 28.36
N VAL A 109 38.56 -12.84 28.97
CA VAL A 109 37.24 -12.91 28.32
C VAL A 109 36.56 -11.53 28.30
N LEU A 110 36.82 -10.66 29.28
CA LEU A 110 36.26 -9.31 29.33
C LEU A 110 36.88 -8.36 28.30
N LEU A 111 38.15 -8.56 27.91
CA LEU A 111 38.83 -7.79 26.86
C LEU A 111 38.46 -8.25 25.43
N ALA A 112 38.13 -9.53 25.24
CA ALA A 112 37.69 -10.06 23.95
C ALA A 112 36.28 -9.58 23.55
N VAL A 113 35.41 -9.27 24.52
CA VAL A 113 34.05 -8.76 24.27
C VAL A 113 34.04 -7.26 23.90
N VAL A 114 35.09 -6.51 24.24
CA VAL A 114 35.19 -5.07 23.91
C VAL A 114 35.73 -4.83 22.49
N LEU A 115 36.37 -5.81 21.86
CA LEU A 115 37.05 -5.65 20.56
C LEU A 115 36.23 -6.07 19.33
N THR A 116 35.01 -6.59 19.49
CA THR A 116 34.10 -6.89 18.36
C THR A 116 33.27 -5.69 17.89
N GLY A 117 33.43 -4.50 18.49
CA GLY A 117 32.56 -3.34 18.26
C GLY A 117 33.03 -2.29 17.25
N CYS A 118 34.25 -2.39 16.72
CA CYS A 118 34.77 -1.41 15.75
C CYS A 118 34.81 -2.02 14.35
N THR A 119 33.65 -2.22 13.73
CA THR A 119 33.59 -2.27 12.26
C THR A 119 34.01 -0.89 11.75
N THR A 120 35.29 -0.72 11.40
CA THR A 120 35.75 0.48 10.71
C THR A 120 34.97 0.58 9.41
N THR A 121 34.02 1.51 9.36
CA THR A 121 33.19 1.72 8.19
C THR A 121 34.09 2.31 7.12
N GLN A 122 34.44 1.52 6.11
CA GLN A 122 35.27 1.97 5.01
C GLN A 122 34.41 2.75 4.01
N PRO A 123 34.87 3.90 3.47
CA PRO A 123 34.20 4.55 2.37
C PRO A 123 33.92 3.57 1.22
N GLY A 124 32.68 3.53 0.74
CA GLY A 124 32.23 2.58 -0.29
C GLY A 124 31.77 1.20 0.22
N ALA A 125 31.87 0.91 1.53
CA ALA A 125 31.30 -0.31 2.10
C ALA A 125 29.76 -0.27 2.02
N LEU A 126 29.17 -1.37 1.56
CA LEU A 126 27.72 -1.50 1.45
C LEU A 126 27.06 -1.57 2.83
N LEU A 127 26.16 -0.63 3.11
CA LEU A 127 25.25 -0.72 4.26
C LEU A 127 24.03 -1.57 3.88
N LYS A 128 23.97 -2.80 4.38
CA LYS A 128 22.88 -3.73 4.09
C LYS A 128 21.73 -3.57 5.09
N ARG A 129 20.51 -3.35 4.59
CA ARG A 129 19.28 -3.39 5.40
C ARG A 129 18.94 -4.80 5.87
N GLN A 130 18.30 -4.90 7.03
CA GLN A 130 17.79 -6.14 7.61
C GLN A 130 16.45 -6.54 6.98
N GLY A 131 15.74 -5.58 6.37
CA GLY A 131 14.49 -5.83 5.65
C GLY A 131 13.25 -5.76 6.55
N ASP A 132 13.38 -5.09 7.70
CA ASP A 132 12.27 -4.78 8.61
C ASP A 132 12.15 -3.27 8.90
N GLU A 133 13.00 -2.46 8.26
CA GLU A 133 13.04 -1.03 8.48
C GLU A 133 12.04 -0.30 7.58
N ILE A 134 11.34 0.70 8.11
CA ILE A 134 10.65 1.74 7.31
C ILE A 134 11.51 2.99 7.23
N ILE A 135 11.27 3.82 6.23
CA ILE A 135 11.97 5.09 6.03
C ILE A 135 11.05 6.25 6.41
N VAL A 136 11.54 7.13 7.27
CA VAL A 136 10.81 8.31 7.76
C VAL A 136 11.74 9.51 7.68
N ALA A 137 11.44 10.44 6.78
CA ALA A 137 12.29 11.61 6.50
C ALA A 137 13.75 11.20 6.22
N GLY A 138 13.93 10.19 5.36
CA GLY A 138 15.24 9.61 5.01
C GLY A 138 15.90 8.74 6.08
N GLN A 139 15.31 8.59 7.27
CA GLN A 139 15.87 7.82 8.38
C GLN A 139 15.20 6.44 8.50
N LEU A 140 15.97 5.41 8.85
CA LEU A 140 15.49 4.03 8.95
C LEU A 140 15.04 3.70 10.38
N PHE A 141 13.86 3.09 10.53
CA PHE A 141 13.28 2.66 11.80
C PHE A 141 12.84 1.21 11.74
N HIS A 142 13.27 0.39 12.71
CA HIS A 142 12.83 -1.00 12.82
C HIS A 142 11.33 -1.13 13.09
N THR A 143 10.69 -2.04 12.37
CA THR A 143 9.31 -2.46 12.63
C THR A 143 9.20 -3.86 13.24
N GLY A 144 10.24 -4.70 13.12
CA GLY A 144 10.19 -6.09 13.53
C GLY A 144 9.27 -6.96 12.66
N THR A 145 8.84 -6.50 11.48
CA THR A 145 8.13 -7.28 10.46
C THR A 145 8.75 -7.04 9.09
N ARG A 146 8.48 -7.90 8.11
CA ARG A 146 9.06 -7.77 6.77
C ARG A 146 8.56 -6.49 6.07
N VAL A 147 9.51 -5.65 5.63
CA VAL A 147 9.27 -4.42 4.86
C VAL A 147 10.12 -4.43 3.59
N VAL A 148 9.46 -4.22 2.45
CA VAL A 148 10.07 -3.96 1.14
C VAL A 148 9.82 -2.50 0.78
N THR A 149 10.87 -1.70 0.73
CA THR A 149 10.80 -0.28 0.37
C THR A 149 10.87 -0.10 -1.14
N TRP A 150 10.55 1.10 -1.63
CA TRP A 150 10.69 1.48 -3.04
C TRP A 150 12.13 1.34 -3.56
N MET A 151 13.13 1.36 -2.68
CA MET A 151 14.55 1.20 -3.03
C MET A 151 14.96 -0.26 -3.18
N ASP A 152 14.19 -1.20 -2.62
CA ASP A 152 14.55 -2.61 -2.63
C ASP A 152 14.21 -3.28 -3.96
N PRO A 153 14.95 -4.33 -4.34
CA PRO A 153 14.58 -5.17 -5.47
C PRO A 153 13.14 -5.72 -5.36
N GLY A 154 12.32 -5.38 -6.36
CA GLY A 154 10.91 -5.74 -6.41
C GLY A 154 10.02 -4.96 -5.44
N GLY A 155 10.50 -3.86 -4.88
CA GLY A 155 9.66 -2.84 -4.26
C GLY A 155 8.81 -2.12 -5.30
N TYR A 156 7.80 -1.40 -4.81
CA TYR A 156 6.96 -0.54 -5.64
C TYR A 156 7.39 0.90 -5.43
N ASP A 157 7.76 1.58 -6.52
CA ASP A 157 8.40 2.90 -6.48
C ASP A 157 7.44 3.99 -6.98
N ALA A 158 6.81 4.69 -6.04
CA ALA A 158 5.87 5.77 -6.34
C ALA A 158 6.56 7.08 -6.76
N TYR A 159 7.90 7.15 -6.69
CA TYR A 159 8.67 8.27 -7.24
C TYR A 159 8.83 8.17 -8.77
N ARG A 160 8.54 7.01 -9.37
CA ARG A 160 8.57 6.86 -10.84
C ARG A 160 7.40 7.57 -11.50
N VAL A 161 7.69 8.26 -12.60
CA VAL A 161 6.65 8.96 -13.39
C VAL A 161 6.04 8.03 -14.45
N GLU A 162 6.74 6.95 -14.79
CA GLU A 162 6.31 5.94 -15.72
C GLU A 162 5.25 5.01 -15.11
N ARG A 163 4.40 4.45 -15.97
CA ARG A 163 3.51 3.33 -15.62
C ARG A 163 4.32 2.07 -15.41
N ARG A 164 4.16 1.42 -14.26
CA ARG A 164 4.95 0.27 -13.83
C ARG A 164 4.62 -1.02 -14.59
N PHE A 165 3.36 -1.18 -14.99
CA PHE A 165 2.82 -2.42 -15.54
C PHE A 165 2.40 -2.30 -17.01
N ALA A 166 2.52 -1.12 -17.60
CA ALA A 166 2.41 -0.93 -19.04
C ALA A 166 3.60 -1.57 -19.79
N ALA A 167 3.41 -1.85 -21.09
CA ALA A 167 4.53 -2.15 -21.97
C ALA A 167 5.55 -1.01 -21.95
N PHE A 168 6.85 -1.33 -22.03
CA PHE A 168 7.92 -0.36 -21.80
C PHE A 168 7.85 0.85 -22.74
N ASP A 169 7.57 0.61 -24.02
CA ASP A 169 7.38 1.64 -25.05
C ASP A 169 6.13 2.51 -24.85
N GLN A 170 5.20 2.07 -23.98
CA GLN A 170 3.96 2.77 -23.61
C GLN A 170 3.96 3.24 -22.15
N SER A 171 5.10 3.16 -21.46
CA SER A 171 5.18 3.41 -20.01
C SER A 171 5.51 4.87 -19.67
N SER A 172 6.08 5.64 -20.60
CA SER A 172 6.53 7.01 -20.35
C SER A 172 5.40 7.94 -19.91
N TRP A 173 5.73 9.05 -19.25
CA TRP A 173 4.74 10.07 -18.90
C TRP A 173 3.98 10.59 -20.13
N GLU A 174 4.70 10.85 -21.22
CA GLU A 174 4.13 11.40 -22.47
C GLU A 174 3.08 10.50 -23.10
N THR A 175 3.31 9.18 -23.09
CA THR A 175 2.33 8.21 -23.58
C THR A 175 1.20 8.02 -22.58
N SER A 176 1.52 7.99 -21.28
CA SER A 176 0.58 7.70 -20.22
C SER A 176 -0.48 8.79 -20.02
N LYS A 177 -0.11 10.08 -20.13
CA LYS A 177 -1.06 11.20 -20.00
C LYS A 177 -2.12 11.23 -21.11
N VAL A 178 -1.81 10.64 -22.26
CA VAL A 178 -2.76 10.47 -23.38
C VAL A 178 -3.58 9.18 -23.21
N ALA A 179 -2.92 8.07 -22.86
CA ALA A 179 -3.55 6.76 -22.77
C ALA A 179 -4.49 6.60 -21.56
N VAL A 180 -4.24 7.32 -20.46
CA VAL A 180 -4.98 7.17 -19.21
C VAL A 180 -5.45 8.54 -18.72
N ALA A 181 -6.70 8.88 -19.04
CA ALA A 181 -7.27 10.19 -18.74
C ALA A 181 -7.22 10.60 -17.25
N ALA A 182 -7.19 9.62 -16.33
CA ALA A 182 -7.08 9.89 -14.90
C ALA A 182 -5.70 10.39 -14.46
N LEU A 183 -4.64 10.17 -15.25
CA LEU A 183 -3.29 10.62 -14.93
C LEU A 183 -3.13 12.12 -15.24
N LYS A 184 -3.23 12.95 -14.21
CA LYS A 184 -3.21 14.43 -14.36
C LYS A 184 -1.83 15.06 -14.16
N THR A 185 -0.92 14.35 -13.52
CA THR A 185 0.43 14.83 -13.21
C THR A 185 1.43 13.67 -13.25
N PRO A 186 2.70 13.94 -13.57
CA PRO A 186 3.75 12.93 -13.52
C PRO A 186 3.99 12.39 -12.10
N ASN A 187 3.82 13.20 -11.05
CA ASN A 187 4.00 12.76 -9.66
C ASN A 187 2.66 12.36 -9.05
N ARG A 188 2.61 11.24 -8.30
CA ARG A 188 1.36 10.66 -7.78
C ARG A 188 1.18 10.98 -6.29
N TYR A 189 1.97 11.93 -5.81
CA TYR A 189 2.09 12.42 -4.46
C TYR A 189 2.40 13.92 -4.52
N GLY A 190 2.39 14.60 -3.38
CA GLY A 190 2.75 16.01 -3.30
C GLY A 190 3.46 16.38 -2.01
N LEU A 191 3.55 17.69 -1.75
CA LEU A 191 4.11 18.24 -0.51
C LEU A 191 3.05 18.31 0.59
N ARG A 192 3.41 17.98 1.84
CA ARG A 192 2.57 18.23 3.02
C ARG A 192 2.63 19.72 3.38
N GLN A 193 1.71 20.53 2.86
CA GLN A 193 1.84 21.99 2.92
C GLN A 193 0.82 22.73 3.81
N ASP A 194 -0.38 22.17 4.03
CA ASP A 194 -1.53 22.93 4.55
C ASP A 194 -1.32 23.55 5.95
N ASN A 195 -0.41 23.00 6.77
CA ASN A 195 -0.16 23.43 8.15
C ASN A 195 1.29 23.90 8.39
N LEU A 196 1.99 24.31 7.33
CA LEU A 196 3.36 24.85 7.43
C LEU A 196 3.35 26.38 7.46
N THR A 197 4.23 26.98 8.25
CA THR A 197 4.55 28.41 8.12
C THR A 197 5.28 28.67 6.80
N PRO A 198 5.29 29.90 6.27
CA PRO A 198 6.06 30.23 5.06
C PRO A 198 7.53 29.83 5.14
N GLN A 199 8.17 30.00 6.31
CA GLN A 199 9.56 29.62 6.54
C GLN A 199 9.75 28.10 6.54
N GLN A 200 8.84 27.36 7.18
CA GLN A 200 8.84 25.90 7.13
C GLN A 200 8.65 25.40 5.70
N LEU A 201 7.73 25.99 4.95
CA LEU A 201 7.45 25.64 3.56
C LEU A 201 8.69 25.82 2.67
N GLU A 202 9.39 26.95 2.80
CA GLU A 202 10.64 27.19 2.07
C GLU A 202 11.73 26.16 2.41
N SER A 203 11.85 25.80 3.69
CA SER A 203 12.81 24.77 4.15
C SER A 203 12.49 23.38 3.56
N VAL A 204 11.23 22.97 3.59
CA VAL A 204 10.84 21.63 3.12
C VAL A 204 10.72 21.53 1.59
N ARG A 205 10.49 22.66 0.87
CA ARG A 205 10.42 22.68 -0.61
C ARG A 205 11.69 22.10 -1.25
N GLY A 206 12.85 22.32 -0.62
CA GLY A 206 14.14 21.78 -1.06
C GLY A 206 14.41 20.33 -0.62
N GLY A 207 13.43 19.63 -0.05
CA GLY A 207 13.58 18.27 0.47
C GLY A 207 14.07 18.18 1.93
N GLY A 208 14.24 19.32 2.61
CA GLY A 208 14.73 19.44 4.00
C GLY A 208 13.71 19.09 5.07
N TRP A 209 12.95 18.00 4.89
CA TRP A 209 12.08 17.50 5.95
C TRP A 209 12.93 16.97 7.11
N GLU A 210 13.05 17.78 8.15
CA GLU A 210 13.60 17.36 9.43
C GLU A 210 12.59 16.49 10.18
N LEU A 211 13.06 15.38 10.75
CA LEU A 211 12.20 14.43 11.48
C LEU A 211 11.38 15.09 12.60
N PRO A 212 11.91 16.03 13.41
CA PRO A 212 11.12 16.74 14.43
C PRO A 212 9.91 17.49 13.84
N LEU A 213 10.08 18.17 12.70
CA LEU A 213 8.99 18.88 12.04
C LEU A 213 7.96 17.89 11.51
N LEU A 214 8.37 16.80 10.87
CA LEU A 214 7.43 15.78 10.37
C LEU A 214 6.63 15.14 11.51
N ARG A 215 7.27 14.89 12.66
CA ARG A 215 6.63 14.38 13.89
C ARG A 215 5.56 15.29 14.45
N GLU A 216 5.70 16.61 14.27
CA GLU A 216 4.71 17.60 14.68
C GLU A 216 3.50 17.59 13.75
N LYS A 217 3.71 17.40 12.44
CA LYS A 217 2.66 17.58 11.41
C LYS A 217 1.86 16.32 11.09
N VAL A 218 2.36 15.14 11.45
CA VAL A 218 1.70 13.85 11.17
C VAL A 218 1.12 13.27 12.46
N ASP A 219 -0.20 13.10 12.47
CA ASP A 219 -0.95 12.67 13.66
C ASP A 219 -2.12 11.71 13.35
N GLN A 220 -2.26 11.30 12.08
CA GLN A 220 -3.28 10.34 11.65
C GLN A 220 -2.67 9.15 10.91
N PHE A 221 -3.23 7.96 11.11
CA PHE A 221 -2.91 6.76 10.34
C PHE A 221 -4.20 6.14 9.79
N VAL A 222 -4.37 6.17 8.47
CA VAL A 222 -5.62 5.79 7.81
C VAL A 222 -5.48 4.39 7.20
N LEU A 223 -6.37 3.50 7.62
CA LEU A 223 -6.47 2.12 7.16
C LEU A 223 -7.50 2.03 6.01
N HIS A 224 -7.08 1.41 4.92
CA HIS A 224 -7.89 1.12 3.73
C HIS A 224 -7.85 -0.40 3.49
N PHE A 225 -8.88 -0.94 2.84
CA PHE A 225 -8.69 -2.16 2.05
C PHE A 225 -8.47 -1.74 0.59
N ASP A 226 -7.71 -2.53 -0.15
CA ASP A 226 -7.30 -2.17 -1.51
C ASP A 226 -8.37 -2.41 -2.59
N ALA A 227 -9.38 -3.25 -2.31
CA ALA A 227 -10.35 -3.74 -3.28
C ALA A 227 -9.71 -4.39 -4.52
N ALA A 228 -8.43 -4.77 -4.41
CA ALA A 228 -7.59 -5.26 -5.48
C ALA A 228 -7.05 -6.67 -5.16
N GLY A 229 -7.05 -7.06 -3.88
CA GLY A 229 -6.76 -8.40 -3.40
C GLY A 229 -5.27 -8.75 -3.31
N THR A 230 -4.37 -7.97 -3.90
CA THR A 230 -2.91 -8.08 -3.71
C THR A 230 -2.24 -6.70 -3.80
N SER A 231 -1.12 -6.52 -3.09
CA SER A 231 -0.33 -5.27 -3.16
C SER A 231 0.12 -4.94 -4.59
N ARG A 232 0.41 -5.96 -5.40
CA ARG A 232 0.79 -5.77 -6.82
C ARG A 232 -0.34 -5.12 -7.61
N GLN A 233 -1.55 -5.63 -7.49
CA GLN A 233 -2.69 -5.09 -8.22
C GLN A 233 -3.14 -3.75 -7.63
N CYS A 234 -3.02 -3.56 -6.31
CA CYS A 234 -3.22 -2.27 -5.67
C CYS A 234 -2.30 -1.20 -6.28
N PHE A 235 -0.99 -1.44 -6.33
CA PHE A 235 -0.05 -0.48 -6.92
C PHE A 235 -0.36 -0.20 -8.40
N ASN A 236 -0.73 -1.23 -9.16
CA ASN A 236 -1.16 -1.06 -10.56
C ASN A 236 -2.34 -0.09 -10.67
N VAL A 237 -3.39 -0.31 -9.88
CA VAL A 237 -4.57 0.56 -9.89
C VAL A 237 -4.21 1.99 -9.49
N LEU A 238 -3.53 2.17 -8.36
CA LEU A 238 -3.21 3.51 -7.84
C LEU A 238 -2.29 4.28 -8.79
N HIS A 239 -1.17 3.66 -9.17
CA HIS A 239 -0.09 4.29 -9.92
C HIS A 239 -0.39 4.42 -11.41
N ASP A 240 -0.78 3.32 -12.06
CA ASP A 240 -0.91 3.29 -13.53
C ASP A 240 -2.26 3.79 -14.02
N HIS A 241 -3.29 3.76 -13.18
CA HIS A 241 -4.67 3.97 -13.62
C HIS A 241 -5.45 5.07 -12.90
N ARG A 242 -5.11 5.41 -11.66
CA ARG A 242 -5.92 6.31 -10.83
C ARG A 242 -5.26 7.64 -10.49
N CYS A 243 -3.96 7.77 -10.73
CA CYS A 243 -3.16 8.92 -10.30
C CYS A 243 -3.22 9.12 -8.77
N LEU A 244 -3.18 8.02 -8.01
CA LEU A 244 -3.22 8.02 -6.55
C LEU A 244 -1.96 7.37 -5.99
N SER A 245 -1.75 7.48 -4.68
CA SER A 245 -0.62 6.84 -3.99
C SER A 245 -0.97 6.55 -2.54
N VAL A 246 -0.19 5.66 -1.94
CA VAL A 246 -0.28 5.32 -0.52
C VAL A 246 1.10 5.06 0.05
N HIS A 247 1.33 5.39 1.31
CA HIS A 247 2.63 5.17 1.95
C HIS A 247 2.96 3.69 2.04
N PHE A 248 1.99 2.89 2.50
CA PHE A 248 2.14 1.46 2.70
C PHE A 248 1.10 0.64 1.92
N MET A 249 1.49 -0.53 1.46
CA MET A 249 0.58 -1.61 1.07
C MET A 249 0.91 -2.85 1.89
N LEU A 250 -0.09 -3.62 2.30
CA LEU A 250 0.07 -4.81 3.11
C LEU A 250 -0.52 -6.02 2.40
N ASP A 251 0.36 -6.89 1.89
CA ASP A 251 -0.04 -8.05 1.10
C ASP A 251 -0.58 -9.21 1.96
N LEU A 252 -1.20 -10.20 1.32
CA LEU A 252 -1.87 -11.33 1.98
C LEU A 252 -0.94 -12.14 2.91
N ASP A 253 0.36 -12.20 2.59
CA ASP A 253 1.37 -12.92 3.37
C ASP A 253 1.99 -12.10 4.51
N GLY A 254 1.47 -10.90 4.78
CA GLY A 254 1.99 -10.01 5.81
C GLY A 254 3.20 -9.18 5.37
N THR A 255 3.63 -9.26 4.11
CA THR A 255 4.66 -8.37 3.58
C THR A 255 4.14 -6.93 3.51
N ILE A 256 4.86 -6.01 4.15
CA ILE A 256 4.63 -4.57 3.98
C ILE A 256 5.48 -4.06 2.82
N TYR A 257 4.85 -3.32 1.91
CA TYR A 257 5.53 -2.52 0.90
C TYR A 257 5.45 -1.05 1.29
N GLN A 258 6.58 -0.37 1.39
CA GLN A 258 6.62 1.09 1.54
C GLN A 258 6.91 1.72 0.17
N THR A 259 5.97 2.49 -0.39
CA THR A 259 6.09 2.95 -1.78
C THR A 259 6.72 4.34 -1.94
N LEU A 260 6.74 5.11 -0.86
CA LEU A 260 7.32 6.45 -0.77
C LEU A 260 7.63 6.79 0.70
N ASP A 261 8.49 7.79 0.92
CA ASP A 261 8.86 8.25 2.26
C ASP A 261 7.67 8.91 2.96
N LEU A 262 7.55 8.73 4.28
CA LEU A 262 6.47 9.34 5.07
C LEU A 262 6.48 10.87 5.07
N LYS A 263 7.58 11.51 4.66
CA LYS A 263 7.64 12.97 4.46
C LYS A 263 6.74 13.46 3.32
N GLU A 264 6.46 12.61 2.34
CA GLU A 264 5.62 12.98 1.20
C GLU A 264 4.14 12.97 1.58
N ARG A 265 3.33 13.75 0.86
CA ARG A 265 1.87 13.70 0.93
C ARG A 265 1.36 12.70 -0.11
N ALA A 266 1.14 11.46 0.31
CA ALA A 266 0.40 10.50 -0.51
C ALA A 266 -1.06 10.92 -0.71
N TRP A 267 -1.69 10.46 -1.79
CA TRP A 267 -3.07 10.81 -2.16
C TRP A 267 -4.00 9.63 -1.94
N HIS A 268 -4.45 9.45 -0.69
CA HIS A 268 -5.22 8.28 -0.26
C HIS A 268 -6.48 8.61 0.56
N ALA A 269 -6.56 9.76 1.23
CA ALA A 269 -7.62 10.09 2.20
C ALA A 269 -8.08 11.56 2.13
N THR A 270 -8.12 12.14 0.93
CA THR A 270 -8.68 13.48 0.64
C THR A 270 -8.25 14.57 1.65
N THR A 271 -9.15 15.00 2.55
CA THR A 271 -8.93 16.07 3.54
C THR A 271 -7.88 15.72 4.59
N SER A 272 -7.59 14.44 4.81
CA SER A 272 -6.58 14.00 5.77
C SER A 272 -5.18 13.82 5.17
N ASN A 273 -5.03 13.81 3.84
CA ASN A 273 -3.77 13.49 3.15
C ASN A 273 -2.53 14.19 3.74
N THR A 274 -2.65 15.48 4.07
CA THR A 274 -1.52 16.30 4.52
C THR A 274 -0.99 15.90 5.90
N ARG A 275 -1.85 15.39 6.78
CA ARG A 275 -1.51 15.04 8.18
C ARG A 275 -1.52 13.54 8.45
N SER A 276 -1.87 12.74 7.45
CA SER A 276 -1.98 11.29 7.60
C SER A 276 -0.87 10.50 6.91
N ILE A 277 -0.61 9.33 7.47
CA ILE A 277 -0.02 8.19 6.79
C ILE A 277 -1.16 7.27 6.35
N GLY A 278 -0.98 6.55 5.24
CA GLY A 278 -2.01 5.67 4.68
C GLY A 278 -1.47 4.28 4.46
N ILE A 279 -2.33 3.27 4.63
CA ILE A 279 -2.04 1.88 4.25
C ILE A 279 -3.20 1.25 3.48
N GLU A 280 -2.89 0.62 2.35
CA GLU A 280 -3.81 -0.24 1.61
C GLU A 280 -3.60 -1.70 2.01
N ILE A 281 -4.62 -2.36 2.58
CA ILE A 281 -4.53 -3.74 3.03
C ILE A 281 -5.17 -4.65 1.99
N ALA A 282 -4.42 -5.64 1.48
CA ALA A 282 -4.90 -6.56 0.46
C ALA A 282 -6.17 -7.29 0.89
N ASN A 283 -7.31 -6.91 0.32
CA ASN A 283 -8.62 -7.49 0.58
C ASN A 283 -9.60 -6.99 -0.49
N ILE A 284 -10.45 -7.88 -1.00
CA ILE A 284 -11.36 -7.54 -2.11
C ILE A 284 -12.49 -6.58 -1.73
N GLY A 285 -12.62 -6.27 -0.44
CA GLY A 285 -13.56 -5.30 0.09
C GLY A 285 -14.81 -5.93 0.70
N ALA A 286 -15.77 -5.06 0.98
CA ALA A 286 -17.02 -5.38 1.64
C ALA A 286 -18.20 -5.14 0.70
N PHE A 287 -19.14 -6.08 0.66
CA PHE A 287 -20.26 -6.08 -0.28
C PHE A 287 -21.61 -6.16 0.45
N ALA A 288 -22.68 -5.67 -0.16
CA ALA A 288 -24.01 -5.79 0.41
C ALA A 288 -24.48 -7.27 0.42
N PRO A 289 -25.35 -7.66 1.36
CA PRO A 289 -26.01 -8.96 1.31
C PRO A 289 -26.62 -9.25 -0.06
N GLY A 290 -26.48 -10.49 -0.54
CA GLY A 290 -26.92 -10.90 -1.87
C GLY A 290 -25.87 -10.73 -2.98
N GLN A 291 -24.70 -10.15 -2.70
CA GLN A 291 -23.60 -10.03 -3.66
C GLN A 291 -22.57 -11.17 -3.55
N GLN A 292 -23.01 -12.38 -3.16
CA GLN A 292 -22.13 -13.51 -2.84
C GLN A 292 -21.15 -13.88 -3.97
N ARG A 293 -21.58 -13.73 -5.23
CA ARG A 293 -20.75 -13.94 -6.42
C ARG A 293 -19.42 -13.19 -6.42
N MET A 294 -19.34 -12.05 -5.73
CA MET A 294 -18.10 -11.26 -5.63
C MET A 294 -17.04 -12.02 -4.83
N PHE A 295 -17.45 -12.83 -3.86
CA PHE A 295 -16.55 -13.67 -3.08
C PHE A 295 -16.16 -14.95 -3.81
N GLU A 296 -17.05 -15.54 -4.62
CA GLU A 296 -16.83 -16.84 -5.27
C GLU A 296 -15.65 -16.84 -6.24
N GLU A 297 -15.34 -15.69 -6.87
CA GLU A 297 -14.16 -15.54 -7.73
C GLU A 297 -12.84 -15.62 -6.93
N TRP A 298 -12.88 -15.25 -5.66
CA TRP A 298 -11.69 -15.01 -4.82
C TRP A 298 -11.51 -16.00 -3.68
N TYR A 299 -12.56 -16.70 -3.26
CA TYR A 299 -12.53 -17.60 -2.12
C TYR A 299 -13.02 -18.98 -2.52
N GLN A 300 -12.14 -19.97 -2.35
CA GLN A 300 -12.48 -21.37 -2.51
C GLN A 300 -12.36 -22.07 -1.16
N ARG A 301 -13.29 -22.97 -0.84
CA ARG A 301 -13.17 -23.81 0.35
C ARG A 301 -12.31 -25.04 0.03
N ASP A 302 -11.48 -25.46 0.98
CA ASP A 302 -10.81 -26.75 0.94
C ASP A 302 -11.69 -27.87 1.52
N ASP A 303 -11.14 -29.08 1.57
CA ASP A 303 -11.84 -30.29 2.07
C ASP A 303 -12.27 -30.17 3.54
N SER A 304 -11.62 -29.31 4.33
CA SER A 304 -12.01 -29.00 5.71
C SER A 304 -13.10 -27.93 5.81
N GLY A 305 -13.52 -27.39 4.67
CA GLY A 305 -14.46 -26.30 4.55
C GLY A 305 -13.87 -24.93 4.89
N TRP A 306 -12.56 -24.80 5.08
CA TRP A 306 -11.91 -23.51 5.34
C TRP A 306 -11.70 -22.74 4.02
N PRO A 307 -12.06 -21.45 3.94
CA PRO A 307 -11.76 -20.65 2.77
C PRO A 307 -10.25 -20.43 2.62
N ARG A 308 -9.79 -20.40 1.37
CA ARG A 308 -8.49 -19.89 0.94
C ARG A 308 -8.71 -18.82 -0.13
N VAL A 309 -7.86 -17.81 -0.15
CA VAL A 309 -7.86 -16.82 -1.23
C VAL A 309 -7.26 -17.47 -2.48
N VAL A 310 -7.94 -17.32 -3.61
CA VAL A 310 -7.48 -17.69 -4.93
C VAL A 310 -7.49 -16.42 -5.77
N VAL A 311 -6.30 -15.91 -6.09
CA VAL A 311 -6.19 -14.71 -6.92
C VAL A 311 -6.62 -15.06 -8.35
N PRO A 312 -7.59 -14.34 -8.93
CA PRO A 312 -8.08 -14.63 -10.27
C PRO A 312 -6.94 -14.59 -11.30
N THR A 313 -6.87 -15.61 -12.16
CA THR A 313 -5.79 -15.77 -13.15
C THR A 313 -5.67 -14.58 -14.10
N ARG A 314 -6.78 -13.89 -14.37
CA ARG A 314 -6.82 -12.65 -15.17
C ARG A 314 -5.97 -11.50 -14.62
N LEU A 315 -5.62 -11.54 -13.33
CA LEU A 315 -4.75 -10.53 -12.69
C LEU A 315 -3.26 -10.84 -12.87
N GLY A 316 -2.93 -12.01 -13.45
CA GLY A 316 -1.55 -12.42 -13.67
C GLY A 316 -0.84 -12.81 -12.36
N PRO A 317 0.48 -12.58 -12.26
CA PRO A 317 1.25 -12.91 -11.08
C PRO A 317 0.71 -12.22 -9.82
N THR A 318 0.61 -12.96 -8.71
CA THR A 318 0.03 -12.44 -7.46
C THR A 318 0.89 -11.37 -6.82
N GLY A 319 2.22 -11.53 -6.87
CA GLY A 319 3.19 -10.69 -6.15
C GLY A 319 3.48 -11.15 -4.72
N ILE A 320 2.82 -12.22 -4.26
CA ILE A 320 3.08 -12.84 -2.95
C ILE A 320 4.50 -13.37 -2.91
N ARG A 321 5.25 -13.00 -1.86
CA ARG A 321 6.69 -13.29 -1.76
C ARG A 321 6.98 -14.58 -1.00
N THR A 322 6.09 -14.97 -0.11
CA THR A 322 6.24 -16.20 0.68
C THR A 322 5.96 -17.42 -0.21
N PRO A 323 6.97 -18.28 -0.46
CA PRO A 323 6.79 -19.44 -1.33
C PRO A 323 5.73 -20.39 -0.78
N ASN A 324 4.87 -20.90 -1.66
CA ASN A 324 3.78 -21.84 -1.31
C ASN A 324 2.79 -21.31 -0.26
N PHE A 325 2.72 -19.99 -0.07
CA PHE A 325 1.79 -19.39 0.89
C PHE A 325 0.34 -19.59 0.45
N VAL A 326 -0.49 -20.07 1.39
CA VAL A 326 -1.94 -20.20 1.20
C VAL A 326 -2.63 -19.19 2.10
N ALA A 327 -3.05 -18.09 1.50
CA ALA A 327 -3.74 -17.02 2.22
C ALA A 327 -5.11 -17.50 2.73
N ARG A 328 -5.37 -17.34 4.02
CA ARG A 328 -6.65 -17.68 4.66
C ARG A 328 -7.14 -16.53 5.52
N PRO A 329 -8.44 -16.20 5.48
CA PRO A 329 -9.01 -15.21 6.38
C PRO A 329 -8.91 -15.71 7.83
N ALA A 330 -8.71 -14.79 8.78
CA ALA A 330 -8.61 -15.13 10.21
C ALA A 330 -9.91 -15.67 10.81
N ARG A 331 -11.06 -15.48 10.14
CA ARG A 331 -12.36 -16.10 10.48
C ARG A 331 -12.87 -16.90 9.29
N LYS A 332 -13.47 -18.06 9.59
CA LYS A 332 -13.93 -19.04 8.59
C LYS A 332 -15.02 -18.50 7.67
N ASP A 333 -15.94 -17.70 8.20
CA ASP A 333 -17.10 -17.20 7.48
C ASP A 333 -17.04 -15.66 7.36
N PRO A 334 -17.66 -15.08 6.31
CA PRO A 334 -17.75 -13.64 6.17
C PRO A 334 -18.34 -12.96 7.40
N VAL A 335 -17.78 -11.82 7.75
CA VAL A 335 -18.23 -10.99 8.85
C VAL A 335 -19.29 -10.05 8.32
N GLN A 336 -20.45 -10.03 8.96
CA GLN A 336 -21.50 -9.06 8.69
C GLN A 336 -21.42 -7.91 9.70
N GLY A 337 -21.49 -6.67 9.22
CA GLY A 337 -21.51 -5.48 10.07
C GLY A 337 -22.09 -4.26 9.35
N VAL A 338 -22.33 -3.19 10.10
CA VAL A 338 -22.90 -1.94 9.58
C VAL A 338 -21.81 -0.88 9.47
N VAL A 339 -21.62 -0.31 8.28
CA VAL A 339 -20.71 0.81 8.02
C VAL A 339 -21.47 1.87 7.21
N GLN A 340 -21.41 3.13 7.62
CA GLN A 340 -22.23 4.23 7.06
C GLN A 340 -23.73 3.90 6.99
N GLY A 341 -24.27 3.22 8.00
CA GLY A 341 -25.67 2.78 8.03
C GLY A 341 -26.01 1.66 7.04
N ARG A 342 -25.03 1.13 6.29
CA ARG A 342 -25.22 0.04 5.32
C ARG A 342 -24.75 -1.28 5.91
N THR A 343 -25.58 -2.31 5.83
CA THR A 343 -25.17 -3.68 6.13
C THR A 343 -24.24 -4.20 5.04
N LEU A 344 -23.06 -4.67 5.43
CA LEU A 344 -22.04 -5.21 4.55
C LEU A 344 -21.57 -6.56 5.07
N GLN A 345 -21.06 -7.38 4.16
CA GLN A 345 -20.38 -8.65 4.40
C GLN A 345 -18.95 -8.53 3.87
N GLN A 346 -17.98 -9.06 4.61
CA GLN A 346 -16.57 -9.03 4.23
C GLN A 346 -15.84 -10.25 4.80
N TYR A 347 -15.03 -10.93 3.99
CA TYR A 347 -14.09 -11.92 4.53
C TYR A 347 -12.97 -11.21 5.29
N ASP A 348 -12.59 -11.80 6.43
CA ASP A 348 -11.55 -11.25 7.29
C ASP A 348 -10.18 -11.17 6.60
N PHE A 349 -9.33 -10.31 7.14
CA PHE A 349 -7.91 -10.22 6.79
C PHE A 349 -7.16 -11.48 7.29
N THR A 350 -5.98 -11.74 6.73
CA THR A 350 -5.16 -12.89 7.13
C THR A 350 -4.52 -12.68 8.50
N PRO A 351 -4.22 -13.74 9.26
CA PRO A 351 -3.45 -13.63 10.51
C PRO A 351 -2.10 -12.91 10.34
N GLU A 352 -1.44 -13.11 9.20
CA GLU A 352 -0.15 -12.51 8.84
C GLU A 352 -0.29 -11.00 8.62
N GLN A 353 -1.36 -10.57 7.96
CA GLN A 353 -1.69 -9.15 7.83
C GLN A 353 -1.87 -8.51 9.21
N TYR A 354 -2.63 -9.12 10.11
CA TYR A 354 -2.79 -8.60 11.47
C TYR A 354 -1.46 -8.51 12.22
N ALA A 355 -0.60 -9.52 12.12
CA ALA A 355 0.70 -9.52 12.80
C ALA A 355 1.61 -8.38 12.32
N ALA A 356 1.64 -8.13 11.01
CA ALA A 356 2.41 -7.05 10.42
C ALA A 356 1.81 -5.67 10.73
N LEU A 357 0.48 -5.52 10.63
CA LEU A 357 -0.22 -4.27 10.90
C LEU A 357 -0.10 -3.82 12.35
N VAL A 358 -0.15 -4.75 13.32
CA VAL A 358 0.11 -4.48 14.74
C VAL A 358 1.48 -3.84 14.94
N LYS A 359 2.51 -4.44 14.34
CA LYS A 359 3.90 -3.99 14.46
C LYS A 359 4.11 -2.63 13.79
N LEU A 360 3.62 -2.46 12.56
CA LEU A 360 3.67 -1.18 11.87
C LEU A 360 2.95 -0.09 12.67
N THR A 361 1.74 -0.37 13.18
CA THR A 361 0.96 0.59 13.98
C THR A 361 1.74 1.02 15.23
N ALA A 362 2.35 0.07 15.96
CA ALA A 362 3.18 0.38 17.11
C ALA A 362 4.40 1.24 16.72
N THR A 363 5.11 0.89 15.64
CA THR A 363 6.23 1.69 15.14
C THR A 363 5.81 3.11 14.79
N LEU A 364 4.71 3.28 14.06
CA LEU A 364 4.23 4.62 13.69
C LEU A 364 3.83 5.43 14.93
N CYS A 365 3.10 4.86 15.89
CA CYS A 365 2.74 5.58 17.13
C CYS A 365 3.98 5.93 17.97
N LYS A 366 5.05 5.12 17.90
CA LYS A 366 6.32 5.41 18.58
C LYS A 366 7.11 6.52 17.88
N VAL A 367 7.11 6.52 16.54
CA VAL A 367 7.83 7.52 15.75
C VAL A 367 7.10 8.86 15.77
N PHE A 368 5.77 8.87 15.72
CA PHE A 368 4.91 10.05 15.64
C PHE A 368 4.13 10.24 16.95
N PRO A 369 4.60 11.08 17.89
CA PRO A 369 4.00 11.16 19.22
C PRO A 369 2.58 11.73 19.23
N GLN A 370 2.20 12.51 18.21
CA GLN A 370 0.84 13.02 18.03
C GLN A 370 -0.10 11.96 17.42
N LEU A 371 0.43 10.87 16.88
CA LEU A 371 -0.37 9.74 16.41
C LEU A 371 -0.66 8.82 17.60
N HIS A 372 -1.77 9.08 18.30
CA HIS A 372 -2.17 8.23 19.41
C HIS A 372 -2.51 6.81 18.93
N CYS A 373 -2.07 5.81 19.68
CA CYS A 373 -2.38 4.41 19.40
C CYS A 373 -3.83 4.11 19.85
N ASP A 374 -4.82 4.74 19.23
CA ASP A 374 -6.23 4.55 19.52
C ASP A 374 -7.09 4.75 18.26
N TYR A 375 -8.38 4.47 18.35
CA TYR A 375 -9.34 4.63 17.25
C TYR A 375 -10.67 5.22 17.77
N PRO A 376 -11.50 5.83 16.89
CA PRO A 376 -12.75 6.46 17.31
C PRO A 376 -13.75 5.47 17.93
N ARG A 377 -14.26 5.82 19.11
CA ARG A 377 -15.32 5.09 19.80
C ARG A 377 -16.49 6.02 20.17
N ASP A 378 -17.70 5.49 20.21
CA ASP A 378 -18.88 6.18 20.70
C ASP A 378 -18.88 6.30 22.24
N ALA A 379 -19.94 6.88 22.79
CA ALA A 379 -20.08 7.09 24.23
C ALA A 379 -20.13 5.75 25.01
N GLU A 380 -20.53 4.67 24.35
CA GLU A 380 -20.58 3.31 24.89
C GLU A 380 -19.25 2.55 24.73
N GLY A 381 -18.23 3.18 24.15
CA GLY A 381 -16.92 2.58 23.93
C GLY A 381 -16.88 1.59 22.75
N LYS A 382 -17.88 1.61 21.87
CA LYS A 382 -17.89 0.81 20.63
C LYS A 382 -17.29 1.59 19.49
N LEU A 383 -16.74 0.88 18.50
CA LEU A 383 -16.23 1.49 17.27
C LEU A 383 -17.31 2.38 16.62
N VAL A 384 -16.97 3.63 16.32
CA VAL A 384 -17.77 4.47 15.43
C VAL A 384 -17.66 3.88 14.02
N THR A 385 -18.78 3.57 13.36
CA THR A 385 -18.76 2.91 12.03
C THR A 385 -19.16 3.82 10.86
N GLY A 386 -19.06 5.14 11.06
CA GLY A 386 -19.42 6.14 10.05
C GLY A 386 -18.47 7.33 10.03
N LYS A 387 -18.74 8.28 9.13
CA LYS A 387 -17.95 9.51 9.01
C LYS A 387 -18.01 10.29 10.33
N LEU A 388 -16.85 10.70 10.84
CA LEU A 388 -16.77 11.61 11.97
C LEU A 388 -17.27 13.01 11.55
N PRO A 389 -17.98 13.74 12.42
CA PRO A 389 -18.26 15.15 12.18
C PRO A 389 -16.96 15.92 11.89
N ASP A 390 -16.97 16.85 10.93
CA ASP A 390 -15.75 17.51 10.45
C ASP A 390 -14.94 18.17 11.59
N ALA A 391 -15.62 18.77 12.57
CA ALA A 391 -14.97 19.34 13.76
C ALA A 391 -14.23 18.29 14.60
N ALA A 392 -14.85 17.11 14.78
CA ALA A 392 -14.23 15.99 15.49
C ALA A 392 -13.07 15.39 14.69
N LEU A 393 -13.25 15.19 13.37
CA LEU A 393 -12.20 14.70 12.48
C LEU A 393 -10.96 15.62 12.48
N ASN A 394 -11.18 16.94 12.47
CA ASN A 394 -10.10 17.93 12.50
C ASN A 394 -9.30 17.90 13.81
N GLN A 395 -9.91 17.47 14.91
CA GLN A 395 -9.26 17.35 16.21
C GLN A 395 -8.73 15.93 16.47
N TYR A 396 -9.16 14.94 15.69
CA TYR A 396 -8.83 13.56 15.95
C TYR A 396 -7.37 13.25 15.61
N GLN A 397 -6.70 12.60 16.57
CA GLN A 397 -5.32 12.17 16.52
C GLN A 397 -5.28 10.68 16.81
N GLY A 398 -4.89 9.87 15.83
CA GLY A 398 -4.83 8.42 15.98
C GLY A 398 -5.12 7.63 14.70
N VAL A 399 -5.55 6.38 14.89
CA VAL A 399 -5.81 5.43 13.80
C VAL A 399 -7.26 5.55 13.34
N LEU A 400 -7.46 5.67 12.03
CA LEU A 400 -8.75 5.89 11.39
C LEU A 400 -8.98 4.84 10.30
N GLY A 401 -10.23 4.43 10.09
CA GLY A 401 -10.65 3.87 8.83
C GLY A 401 -11.01 5.00 7.88
N HIS A 402 -10.94 4.77 6.57
CA HIS A 402 -11.34 5.77 5.59
C HIS A 402 -12.82 6.16 5.71
N PHE A 403 -13.67 5.22 6.15
CA PHE A 403 -15.07 5.53 6.45
C PHE A 403 -15.24 6.59 7.57
N HIS A 404 -14.25 6.81 8.44
CA HIS A 404 -14.30 7.91 9.40
C HIS A 404 -14.11 9.28 8.75
N ILE A 405 -13.58 9.33 7.52
CA ILE A 405 -13.18 10.54 6.81
C ILE A 405 -14.21 10.93 5.76
N GLN A 406 -14.73 9.96 5.00
CA GLN A 406 -15.68 10.21 3.91
C GLN A 406 -16.92 9.33 4.00
N SER A 407 -18.10 9.90 3.73
CA SER A 407 -19.40 9.21 3.82
C SER A 407 -19.64 8.20 2.70
N ASN A 408 -18.95 8.33 1.56
CA ASN A 408 -18.99 7.39 0.44
C ASN A 408 -17.98 6.23 0.58
N LYS A 409 -17.19 6.19 1.65
CA LYS A 409 -16.19 5.16 1.92
C LYS A 409 -16.68 4.17 2.97
N VAL A 410 -16.25 2.92 2.81
CA VAL A 410 -16.63 1.81 3.70
C VAL A 410 -15.41 1.04 4.22
N ASP A 411 -14.22 1.36 3.76
CA ASP A 411 -12.95 0.77 4.15
C ASP A 411 -12.46 1.27 5.51
N PRO A 412 -11.83 0.40 6.34
CA PRO A 412 -11.36 -0.98 6.07
C PRO A 412 -12.45 -2.06 6.22
N GLY A 413 -13.72 -1.67 6.33
CA GLY A 413 -14.86 -2.57 6.34
C GLY A 413 -15.19 -3.18 7.70
N PRO A 414 -16.31 -3.91 7.80
CA PRO A 414 -16.79 -4.47 9.06
C PRO A 414 -15.94 -5.62 9.59
N ALA A 415 -15.05 -6.20 8.78
CA ALA A 415 -14.24 -7.33 9.21
C ALA A 415 -12.96 -6.93 9.96
N LEU A 416 -12.50 -5.67 9.91
CA LEU A 416 -11.26 -5.33 10.61
C LEU A 416 -11.40 -5.53 12.13
N GLN A 417 -10.53 -6.34 12.72
CA GLN A 417 -10.46 -6.55 14.17
C GLN A 417 -9.68 -5.42 14.85
N TRP A 418 -10.33 -4.27 15.08
CA TRP A 418 -9.73 -3.06 15.68
C TRP A 418 -9.00 -3.31 16.99
N GLU A 419 -9.62 -4.03 17.94
CA GLU A 419 -8.97 -4.36 19.22
C GLU A 419 -7.75 -5.28 19.07
N ARG A 420 -7.73 -6.16 18.06
CA ARG A 420 -6.55 -6.98 17.77
C ARG A 420 -5.38 -6.11 17.31
N VAL A 421 -5.64 -5.15 16.42
CA VAL A 421 -4.62 -4.24 15.89
C VAL A 421 -4.13 -3.29 16.98
N ILE A 422 -5.05 -2.55 17.60
CA ILE A 422 -4.74 -1.46 18.52
C ILE A 422 -4.32 -2.00 19.89
N GLY A 423 -5.01 -3.01 20.41
CA GLY A 423 -4.61 -3.69 21.64
C GLY A 423 -3.27 -4.42 21.49
N GLY A 424 -3.00 -5.01 20.31
CA GLY A 424 -1.70 -5.58 19.98
C GLY A 424 -0.59 -4.53 19.96
N ALA A 425 -0.82 -3.40 19.28
CA ALA A 425 0.16 -2.32 19.18
C ALA A 425 0.46 -1.68 20.55
N LYS A 426 -0.58 -1.44 21.38
CA LYS A 426 -0.42 -0.97 22.76
C LYS A 426 0.45 -1.90 23.61
N LYS A 427 0.40 -3.22 23.40
CA LYS A 427 1.26 -4.18 24.12
C LYS A 427 2.74 -4.06 23.72
N LEU A 428 3.04 -3.68 22.48
CA LEU A 428 4.41 -3.45 22.01
C LEU A 428 4.99 -2.10 22.43
N LEU A 429 4.13 -1.14 22.80
CA LEU A 429 4.52 0.19 23.24
C LEU A 429 4.81 0.28 24.75
N ARG A 430 4.39 -0.72 25.52
CA ARG A 430 4.72 -0.89 26.94
C ARG A 430 6.08 -1.53 27.08
#